data_AF-A0A0K0E0W6-F1
#
_entry.id   AF-A0A0K0E0W6-F1
#
_cell.length_a   1.000
_cell.length_b   1.000
_cell.length_c   1.000
_cell.angle_alpha   90.00
_cell.angle_beta   90.00
_cell.angle_gamma   90.00
#
_symmetry.space_group_name_H-M   'P 1'
#
loop_
_entity.id
_entity.type
_entity.pdbx_description
1 polymer ?
#
loop_
_entity_poly.entity_id
_entity_poly.type
_entity_poly.pdbx_seq_one_letter_code
_entity_poly.pdbx_strand_id
1 'polypeptide(L)'
;MAAQLNDRCFYGKIHILTAMKLFITLGISITTGIIIFELFHFRRALFVNIIPIFVIVSTVGAILKNSSKLVWPIVGISFFHLFLAANSLLIFLFYFIFKPLYIIMVFNWAFKTMHGDKTLSFYIYSFIIILFLIIVLIFSIWQAKISLRFINYIELTINNFDNQNCIKKVVQTGGTEILSIPVNYSNTNYVSDEIKRTIM
;
A
#
# COMPACT_ATOMS: atom_id res chain seq x y z
N MET A 1 8.62 -7.82 -22.37
CA MET A 1 9.27 -6.81 -21.50
C MET A 1 8.31 -5.79 -20.90
N ALA A 2 7.38 -5.18 -21.67
CA ALA A 2 6.47 -4.14 -21.16
C ALA A 2 5.59 -4.60 -19.96
N ALA A 3 5.11 -5.85 -19.97
CA ALA A 3 4.31 -6.40 -18.87
C ALA A 3 5.09 -6.44 -17.53
N GLN A 4 6.35 -6.85 -17.54
CA GLN A 4 7.19 -6.90 -16.33
C GLN A 4 7.56 -5.51 -15.80
N LEU A 5 7.68 -4.49 -16.67
CA LEU A 5 7.90 -3.10 -16.24
C LEU A 5 6.66 -2.52 -15.54
N ASN A 6 5.46 -2.86 -16.03
CA ASN A 6 4.19 -2.44 -15.43
C ASN A 6 3.95 -3.04 -14.03
N ASP A 7 4.56 -4.17 -13.70
CA ASP A 7 4.46 -4.75 -12.36
C ASP A 7 5.33 -4.02 -11.33
N ARG A 8 6.43 -3.39 -11.77
CA ARG A 8 7.34 -2.64 -10.89
C ARG A 8 6.81 -1.24 -10.55
N CYS A 9 6.03 -0.64 -11.45
CA CYS A 9 5.55 0.74 -11.32
C CYS A 9 4.02 0.81 -11.24
N PHE A 10 3.50 1.41 -10.17
CA PHE A 10 2.08 1.72 -10.02
C PHE A 10 1.71 2.95 -10.86
N TYR A 11 0.70 2.78 -11.73
CA TYR A 11 0.29 3.78 -12.74
C TYR A 11 1.45 4.33 -13.60
N GLY A 12 2.54 3.56 -13.75
CA GLY A 12 3.74 3.99 -14.48
C GLY A 12 4.55 5.10 -13.79
N LYS A 13 4.16 5.57 -12.59
CA LYS A 13 4.80 6.72 -11.92
C LYS A 13 5.52 6.34 -10.64
N ILE A 14 4.91 5.50 -9.79
CA ILE A 14 5.44 5.23 -8.45
C ILE A 14 5.98 3.80 -8.41
N HIS A 15 7.27 3.63 -8.11
CA HIS A 15 7.84 2.31 -7.89
C HIS A 15 7.16 1.63 -6.70
N ILE A 16 6.78 0.36 -6.85
CA ILE A 16 5.94 -0.34 -5.87
C ILE A 16 6.58 -0.42 -4.48
N LEU A 17 7.90 -0.59 -4.41
CA LEU A 17 8.66 -0.55 -3.16
C LEU A 17 8.58 0.83 -2.49
N THR A 18 8.58 1.91 -3.26
CA THR A 18 8.46 3.27 -2.75
C THR A 18 7.07 3.51 -2.17
N ALA A 19 6.01 3.02 -2.85
CA ALA A 19 4.65 3.07 -2.31
C ALA A 19 4.53 2.27 -1.00
N MET A 20 5.11 1.07 -0.94
CA MET A 20 5.10 0.24 0.27
C MET A 20 5.82 0.91 1.44
N LYS A 21 6.98 1.53 1.18
CA LYS A 21 7.72 2.33 2.17
C LYS A 21 6.89 3.53 2.65
N LEU A 22 6.19 4.22 1.75
CA LEU A 22 5.31 5.34 2.12
C LEU A 22 4.22 4.89 3.09
N PHE A 23 3.54 3.76 2.83
CA PHE A 23 2.51 3.25 3.74
C PHE A 23 3.08 2.88 5.12
N ILE A 24 4.28 2.29 5.17
CA ILE A 24 4.94 1.98 6.44
C ILE A 24 5.27 3.26 7.20
N THR A 25 5.88 4.25 6.55
CA THR A 25 6.22 5.54 7.18
C THR A 25 4.96 6.24 7.70
N LEU A 26 3.89 6.26 6.90
CA LEU A 26 2.62 6.83 7.30
C LEU A 26 1.99 6.06 8.47
N GLY A 27 2.01 4.74 8.42
CA GLY A 27 1.51 3.87 9.49
C GLY A 27 2.28 4.05 10.80
N ILE A 28 3.62 4.15 10.74
CA ILE A 28 4.47 4.44 11.90
C ILE A 28 4.13 5.82 12.47
N SER A 29 4.01 6.84 11.63
CA SER A 29 3.67 8.21 12.05
C SER A 29 2.32 8.26 12.78
N ILE A 30 1.28 7.67 12.18
CA ILE A 30 -0.07 7.61 12.77
C ILE A 30 -0.06 6.82 14.08
N THR A 31 0.55 5.63 14.09
CA THR A 31 0.60 4.78 15.29
C THR A 31 1.36 5.46 16.43
N THR A 32 2.46 6.15 16.12
CA THR A 32 3.23 6.93 17.11
C THR A 32 2.38 8.07 17.68
N GLY A 33 1.64 8.80 16.84
CA GLY A 33 0.72 9.85 17.29
C GLY A 33 -0.37 9.32 18.22
N ILE A 34 -0.97 8.17 17.89
CA ILE A 34 -1.98 7.51 18.73
C ILE A 34 -1.39 7.07 20.07
N ILE A 35 -0.21 6.45 20.07
CA ILE A 35 0.48 6.02 21.30
C ILE A 35 0.75 7.23 22.21
N ILE A 36 1.27 8.33 21.66
CA ILE A 36 1.52 9.56 22.43
C ILE A 36 0.21 10.06 23.04
N PHE A 37 -0.87 10.14 22.27
CA PHE A 37 -2.18 10.56 22.75
C PHE A 37 -2.72 9.66 23.88
N GLU A 38 -2.65 8.34 23.71
CA GLU A 38 -3.13 7.36 24.71
C GLU A 38 -2.30 7.36 25.99
N LEU A 39 -0.99 7.63 25.92
CA LEU A 39 -0.13 7.75 27.10
C LEU A 39 -0.60 8.86 28.06
N PHE A 40 -1.18 9.93 27.52
CA PHE A 40 -1.70 11.06 28.30
C PHE A 40 -3.15 10.86 28.76
N HIS A 41 -4.02 10.29 27.93
CA HIS A 41 -5.46 10.24 28.22
C HIS A 41 -5.99 8.85 28.60
N PHE A 42 -5.44 7.76 28.05
CA PHE A 42 -6.04 6.42 28.12
C PHE A 42 -5.00 5.30 28.23
N ARG A 43 -4.14 5.34 29.25
CA ARG A 43 -3.05 4.34 29.43
C ARG A 43 -3.50 2.88 29.36
N ARG A 44 -4.73 2.58 29.79
CA ARG A 44 -5.29 1.22 29.72
C ARG A 44 -5.60 0.75 28.30
N ALA A 45 -5.72 1.64 27.32
CA ALA A 45 -6.02 1.30 25.92
C ALA A 45 -4.78 0.90 25.11
N LEU A 46 -3.56 1.10 25.65
CA LEU A 46 -2.30 0.85 24.92
C LEU A 46 -2.16 -0.57 24.37
N PHE A 47 -2.81 -1.57 24.97
CA PHE A 47 -2.77 -2.95 24.46
C PHE A 47 -3.42 -3.08 23.07
N VAL A 48 -4.35 -2.20 22.69
CA VAL A 48 -5.00 -2.20 21.38
C VAL A 48 -3.99 -1.92 20.26
N ASN A 49 -2.93 -1.15 20.55
CA ASN A 49 -1.87 -0.83 19.59
C ASN A 49 -0.97 -2.03 19.24
N ILE A 50 -1.09 -3.18 19.92
CA ILE A 50 -0.34 -4.39 19.55
C ILE A 50 -0.66 -4.80 18.10
N ILE A 51 -1.91 -4.63 17.67
CA ILE A 51 -2.36 -4.99 16.31
C ILE A 51 -1.64 -4.15 15.24
N PRO A 52 -1.71 -2.80 15.23
CA PRO A 52 -0.99 -2.00 14.24
C PRO A 52 0.53 -2.17 14.31
N ILE A 53 1.11 -2.31 15.52
CA ILE A 53 2.54 -2.58 15.68
C ILE A 53 2.92 -3.91 14.99
N PHE A 54 2.15 -4.97 15.21
CA PHE A 54 2.38 -6.27 14.56
C PHE A 54 2.33 -6.15 13.04
N VAL A 55 1.36 -5.42 12.49
CA VAL A 55 1.26 -5.18 11.04
C VAL A 55 2.51 -4.45 10.52
N ILE A 56 2.97 -3.39 11.22
CA ILE A 56 4.16 -2.64 10.83
C ILE A 56 5.40 -3.55 10.83
N VAL A 57 5.63 -4.28 11.91
CA VAL A 57 6.78 -5.18 12.06
C VAL A 57 6.76 -6.27 10.99
N SER A 58 5.61 -6.89 10.75
CA SER A 58 5.46 -7.90 9.69
C SER A 58 5.77 -7.32 8.31
N THR A 59 5.30 -6.10 8.03
CA THR A 59 5.51 -5.46 6.73
C THR A 59 6.98 -5.07 6.52
N VAL A 60 7.64 -4.53 7.55
CA VAL A 60 9.10 -4.26 7.50
C VAL A 60 9.87 -5.57 7.30
N GLY A 61 9.49 -6.62 8.04
CA GLY A 61 10.07 -7.97 7.87
C GLY A 61 9.88 -8.53 6.46
N ALA A 62 8.73 -8.28 5.83
CA ALA A 62 8.44 -8.69 4.46
C ALA A 62 9.38 -8.03 3.44
N ILE A 63 9.64 -6.73 3.62
CA ILE A 63 10.58 -5.98 2.76
C ILE A 63 12.00 -6.48 2.95
N LEU A 64 12.45 -6.67 4.19
CA LEU A 64 13.84 -7.07 4.47
C LEU A 64 14.12 -8.51 4.03
N LYS A 65 13.16 -9.42 4.22
CA LYS A 65 13.32 -10.85 3.88
C LYS A 65 12.82 -11.22 2.48
N ASN A 66 12.29 -10.26 1.72
CA ASN A 66 11.59 -10.52 0.44
C ASN A 66 10.61 -11.70 0.56
N SER A 67 9.75 -11.70 1.59
CA SER A 67 8.81 -12.80 1.84
C SER A 67 7.37 -12.35 1.66
N SER A 68 6.68 -12.90 0.66
CA SER A 68 5.27 -12.57 0.38
C SER A 68 4.34 -12.93 1.54
N LYS A 69 4.66 -14.00 2.28
CA LYS A 69 3.87 -14.47 3.44
C LYS A 69 3.72 -13.41 4.53
N LEU A 70 4.72 -12.55 4.72
CA LEU A 70 4.73 -11.50 5.75
C LEU A 70 3.94 -10.25 5.34
N VAL A 71 3.45 -10.17 4.10
CA VAL A 71 2.61 -9.06 3.60
C VAL A 71 1.13 -9.30 3.93
N TRP A 72 0.72 -10.53 4.23
CA TRP A 72 -0.69 -10.85 4.51
C TRP A 72 -1.33 -10.02 5.63
N PRO A 73 -0.65 -9.70 6.75
CA PRO A 73 -1.23 -8.85 7.78
C PRO A 73 -1.62 -7.46 7.28
N ILE A 74 -0.82 -6.82 6.40
CA ILE A 74 -1.20 -5.52 5.84
C ILE A 74 -2.36 -5.64 4.85
N VAL A 75 -2.43 -6.73 4.09
CA VAL A 75 -3.60 -7.00 3.23
C VAL A 75 -4.86 -7.16 4.08
N GLY A 76 -4.80 -7.99 5.13
CA GLY A 76 -5.91 -8.24 6.05
C GLY A 76 -6.42 -6.97 6.72
N ILE A 77 -5.52 -6.15 7.28
CA ILE A 77 -5.93 -4.89 7.93
C ILE A 77 -6.52 -3.90 6.91
N SER A 78 -6.08 -3.92 5.65
CA SER A 78 -6.63 -3.05 4.60
C SER A 78 -8.08 -3.43 4.29
N PHE A 79 -8.38 -4.72 4.15
CA PHE A 79 -9.75 -5.20 3.95
C PHE A 79 -10.64 -4.97 5.16
N PHE A 80 -10.09 -5.14 6.37
CA PHE A 80 -10.81 -4.81 7.61
C PHE A 80 -11.24 -3.34 7.62
N HIS A 81 -10.33 -2.41 7.35
CA HIS A 81 -10.66 -0.97 7.32
C HIS A 81 -11.61 -0.62 6.17
N LEU A 82 -11.48 -1.26 5.01
CA LEU A 82 -12.41 -1.10 3.90
C LEU A 82 -13.83 -1.50 4.31
N PHE A 83 -13.98 -2.69 4.90
CA PHE A 83 -15.27 -3.19 5.37
C PHE A 83 -15.83 -2.29 6.47
N LEU A 84 -15.01 -1.93 7.46
CA LEU A 84 -15.42 -1.08 8.57
C LEU A 84 -15.89 0.29 8.06
N ALA A 85 -15.10 0.97 7.22
CA ALA A 85 -15.44 2.29 6.69
C ALA A 85 -16.70 2.26 5.82
N ALA A 86 -16.87 1.24 4.97
CA ALA A 86 -18.05 1.07 4.14
C ALA A 86 -19.33 0.87 4.99
N ASN A 87 -19.28 -0.01 5.99
CA ASN A 87 -20.41 -0.24 6.88
C ASN A 87 -20.71 0.97 7.77
N SER A 88 -19.68 1.60 8.34
CA SER A 88 -19.84 2.83 9.12
C SER A 88 -20.46 3.94 8.29
N LEU A 89 -20.04 4.13 7.03
CA LEU A 89 -20.62 5.13 6.13
C LEU A 89 -22.09 4.82 5.81
N LEU A 90 -22.41 3.56 5.50
CA LEU A 90 -23.79 3.13 5.22
C LEU A 90 -24.71 3.36 6.43
N ILE A 91 -24.29 2.89 7.60
CA ILE A 91 -25.05 3.05 8.84
C ILE A 91 -25.21 4.53 9.18
N PHE A 92 -24.13 5.31 9.11
CA PHE A 92 -24.16 6.74 9.40
C PHE A 92 -25.12 7.49 8.45
N LEU A 93 -25.06 7.21 7.14
CA LEU A 93 -25.97 7.80 6.15
C LEU A 93 -27.43 7.41 6.42
N PHE A 94 -27.70 6.15 6.79
CA PHE A 94 -29.04 5.71 7.17
C PHE A 94 -29.58 6.52 8.36
N TYR A 95 -28.80 6.68 9.44
CA TYR A 95 -29.19 7.49 10.59
C TYR A 95 -29.32 8.97 10.24
N PHE A 96 -28.44 9.51 9.40
CA PHE A 96 -28.47 10.90 8.98
C PHE A 96 -29.76 11.24 8.22
N ILE A 97 -30.21 10.36 7.34
CA ILE A 97 -31.42 10.56 6.52
C ILE A 97 -32.69 10.26 7.32
N PHE A 98 -32.79 9.06 7.91
CA PHE A 98 -34.06 8.55 8.45
C PHE A 98 -34.24 8.78 9.95
N LYS A 99 -33.14 8.88 10.71
CA LYS A 99 -33.17 8.92 12.18
C LYS A 99 -32.16 9.93 12.77
N PRO A 100 -32.20 11.22 12.36
CA PRO A 100 -31.18 12.21 12.70
C PRO A 100 -31.08 12.49 14.20
N LEU A 101 -32.18 12.30 14.95
CA LEU A 101 -32.22 12.47 16.41
C LEU A 101 -31.19 11.58 17.14
N TYR A 102 -30.85 10.40 16.62
CA TYR A 102 -29.81 9.54 17.22
C TYR A 102 -28.42 10.18 17.10
N ILE A 103 -28.11 10.78 15.95
CA ILE A 103 -26.84 11.47 15.76
C ILE A 103 -26.79 12.73 16.62
N ILE A 104 -27.90 13.49 16.70
CA ILE A 104 -28.00 14.66 17.59
C ILE A 104 -27.76 14.23 19.05
N MET A 105 -28.35 13.13 19.50
CA MET A 105 -28.12 12.58 20.84
C MET A 105 -26.64 12.26 21.09
N VAL A 106 -25.98 11.60 20.12
CA VAL A 106 -24.55 11.27 20.21
C VAL A 106 -23.68 12.54 20.24
N PHE A 107 -24.00 13.56 19.43
CA PHE A 107 -23.28 14.84 19.45
C PHE A 107 -23.51 15.64 20.73
N ASN A 108 -24.74 15.70 21.22
CA ASN A 108 -25.07 16.30 22.51
C ASN A 108 -24.26 15.63 23.64
N TRP A 109 -24.14 14.31 23.62
CA TRP A 109 -23.29 13.57 24.55
C TRP A 109 -21.80 13.89 24.39
N ALA A 110 -21.28 13.84 23.16
CA ALA A 110 -19.86 14.04 22.86
C ALA A 110 -19.37 15.46 23.19
N PHE A 111 -20.20 16.48 22.91
CA PHE A 111 -19.86 17.90 23.08
C PHE A 111 -20.52 18.56 24.29
N LYS A 112 -21.26 17.79 25.11
CA LYS A 112 -22.02 18.29 26.26
C LYS A 112 -22.97 19.44 25.89
N THR A 113 -23.66 19.32 24.75
CA THR A 113 -24.66 20.28 24.27
C THR A 113 -26.08 19.74 24.44
N MET A 114 -27.09 20.60 24.24
CA MET A 114 -28.51 20.25 24.37
C MET A 114 -29.32 20.76 23.18
N HIS A 115 -28.96 20.31 21.97
CA HIS A 115 -29.72 20.62 20.77
C HIS A 115 -30.94 19.70 20.65
N GLY A 116 -32.13 20.28 20.49
CA GLY A 116 -33.36 19.52 20.22
C GLY A 116 -33.60 19.23 18.73
N ASP A 117 -32.96 19.99 17.85
CA ASP A 117 -33.18 19.97 16.40
C ASP A 117 -31.87 19.96 15.61
N LYS A 118 -31.99 19.79 14.29
CA LYS A 118 -30.86 19.85 13.35
C LYS A 118 -30.29 21.27 13.29
N THR A 119 -29.16 21.48 13.94
CA THR A 119 -28.42 22.75 13.88
C THR A 119 -27.46 22.80 12.69
N LEU A 120 -26.93 23.99 12.39
CA LEU A 120 -25.85 24.14 11.41
C LEU A 120 -24.60 23.33 11.82
N SER A 121 -24.27 23.29 13.11
CA SER A 121 -23.16 22.49 13.64
C SER A 121 -23.36 20.99 13.39
N PHE A 122 -24.58 20.47 13.53
CA PHE A 122 -24.92 19.09 13.20
C PHE A 122 -24.55 18.73 11.76
N TYR A 123 -24.89 19.59 10.79
CA TYR A 123 -24.56 19.35 9.38
C TYR A 123 -23.06 19.41 9.12
N ILE A 124 -22.36 20.38 9.70
CA ILE A 124 -20.90 20.52 9.57
C ILE A 124 -20.18 19.28 10.11
N TYR A 125 -20.49 18.86 11.35
CA TYR A 125 -19.85 17.68 11.93
C TYR A 125 -20.19 16.39 11.18
N SER A 126 -21.44 16.25 10.71
CA SER A 126 -21.84 15.09 9.90
C SER A 126 -21.08 15.06 8.57
N PHE A 127 -20.92 16.22 7.91
CA PHE A 127 -20.15 16.32 6.68
C PHE A 127 -18.68 15.95 6.89
N ILE A 128 -18.06 16.44 7.98
CA ILE A 128 -16.67 16.10 8.33
C ILE A 128 -16.52 14.58 8.53
N ILE A 129 -17.45 13.95 9.25
CA ILE A 129 -17.44 12.49 9.49
C ILE A 129 -17.58 11.72 8.16
N ILE A 130 -18.52 12.12 7.30
CA ILE A 130 -18.71 11.50 5.97
C ILE A 130 -17.43 11.62 5.14
N LEU A 131 -16.85 12.83 5.07
CA LEU A 131 -15.63 13.07 4.31
C LEU A 131 -14.46 12.22 4.85
N PHE A 132 -14.31 12.16 6.17
CA PHE A 132 -13.31 11.33 6.82
C PHE A 132 -13.47 9.84 6.46
N LEU A 133 -14.69 9.29 6.55
CA LEU A 133 -14.98 7.90 6.19
C LEU A 133 -14.70 7.62 4.71
N ILE A 134 -15.01 8.55 3.80
CA ILE A 134 -14.69 8.43 2.38
C ILE A 134 -13.17 8.41 2.16
N ILE A 135 -12.42 9.28 2.83
CA ILE A 135 -10.95 9.31 2.74
C ILE A 135 -10.36 7.98 3.23
N VAL A 136 -10.82 7.47 4.38
CA VAL A 136 -10.38 6.18 4.92
C VAL A 136 -10.73 5.05 3.95
N LEU A 137 -11.90 5.07 3.32
CA LEU A 137 -12.32 4.06 2.34
C LEU A 137 -11.39 4.07 1.11
N ILE A 138 -11.15 5.24 0.52
CA ILE A 138 -10.24 5.40 -0.64
C ILE A 138 -8.83 4.96 -0.28
N PHE A 139 -8.33 5.38 0.88
CA PHE A 139 -7.02 5.01 1.37
C PHE A 139 -6.90 3.48 1.58
N SER A 140 -7.93 2.84 2.14
CA SER A 140 -7.95 1.39 2.37
C SER A 140 -7.97 0.60 1.07
N ILE A 141 -8.75 1.05 0.07
CA ILE A 141 -8.75 0.48 -1.29
C ILE A 141 -7.35 0.59 -1.91
N TRP A 142 -6.72 1.76 -1.77
CA TRP A 142 -5.40 1.99 -2.32
C TRP A 142 -4.33 1.12 -1.63
N GLN A 143 -4.35 1.06 -0.30
CA GLN A 143 -3.46 0.22 0.51
C GLN A 143 -3.62 -1.26 0.16
N ALA A 144 -4.85 -1.77 0.03
CA ALA A 144 -5.12 -3.15 -0.37
C ALA A 144 -4.55 -3.46 -1.76
N LYS A 145 -4.82 -2.58 -2.75
CA LYS A 145 -4.36 -2.75 -4.13
C LYS A 145 -2.84 -2.77 -4.24
N ILE A 146 -2.15 -1.89 -3.51
CA ILE A 146 -0.67 -1.85 -3.51
C ILE A 146 -0.10 -3.08 -2.81
N SER A 147 -0.66 -3.47 -1.66
CA SER A 147 -0.19 -4.64 -0.91
C SER A 147 -0.31 -5.93 -1.72
N LEU A 148 -1.43 -6.12 -2.44
CA LEU A 148 -1.62 -7.26 -3.33
C LEU A 148 -0.64 -7.27 -4.51
N ARG A 149 -0.39 -6.12 -5.14
CA ARG A 149 0.63 -6.03 -6.19
C ARG A 149 2.04 -6.27 -5.65
N PHE A 150 2.31 -5.86 -4.41
CA PHE A 150 3.61 -6.04 -3.77
C PHE A 150 3.90 -7.53 -3.52
N ILE A 151 2.88 -8.32 -3.18
CA ILE A 151 2.98 -9.78 -3.11
C ILE A 151 3.45 -10.35 -4.45
N ASN A 152 2.77 -10.01 -5.55
CA ASN A 152 3.14 -10.49 -6.89
C ASN A 152 4.55 -10.03 -7.28
N TYR A 153 4.92 -8.80 -6.94
CA TYR A 153 6.27 -8.27 -7.18
C TYR A 153 7.34 -9.09 -6.45
N ILE A 154 7.11 -9.45 -5.18
CA ILE A 154 8.04 -10.29 -4.42
C ILE A 154 8.16 -11.67 -5.08
N GLU A 155 7.03 -12.31 -5.43
CA GLU A 155 7.02 -13.65 -6.03
C GLU A 155 7.76 -13.68 -7.37
N LEU A 156 7.53 -12.68 -8.23
CA LEU A 156 8.29 -12.53 -9.47
C LEU A 156 9.79 -12.32 -9.22
N THR A 157 10.15 -11.58 -8.17
CA THR A 157 11.55 -11.33 -7.81
C THR A 157 12.25 -12.61 -7.34
N ILE A 158 11.59 -13.41 -6.50
CA ILE A 158 12.09 -14.72 -6.04
C ILE A 158 12.27 -15.67 -7.23
N ASN A 159 11.23 -15.83 -8.07
CA ASN A 159 11.28 -16.73 -9.22
C ASN A 159 12.38 -16.33 -10.22
N ASN A 160 12.60 -15.04 -10.44
CA ASN A 160 13.69 -14.56 -11.29
C ASN A 160 15.07 -14.87 -10.69
N PHE A 161 15.23 -14.76 -9.38
CA PHE A 161 16.48 -15.09 -8.69
C PHE A 161 16.78 -16.59 -8.74
N ASP A 162 15.77 -17.44 -8.54
CA ASP A 162 15.90 -18.90 -8.64
C ASP A 162 16.26 -19.34 -10.06
N ASN A 163 15.64 -18.73 -11.08
CA ASN A 163 16.00 -18.97 -12.47
C ASN A 163 17.45 -18.57 -12.79
N GLN A 164 17.91 -17.41 -12.29
CA GLN A 164 19.30 -16.98 -12.48
C GLN A 164 20.29 -17.91 -11.78
N ASN A 165 19.99 -18.38 -10.57
CA ASN A 165 20.82 -19.33 -9.86
C ASN A 165 20.85 -20.70 -10.55
N CYS A 166 19.71 -21.14 -11.11
CA CYS A 166 19.64 -22.35 -11.91
C CYS A 166 20.53 -22.24 -13.16
N ILE A 167 20.42 -21.14 -13.92
CA ILE A 167 21.27 -20.89 -15.09
C ILE A 167 22.74 -20.85 -14.68
N LYS A 168 23.10 -20.12 -13.63
CA LYS A 168 24.48 -20.04 -13.12
C LYS A 168 25.00 -21.43 -12.71
N LYS A 169 24.18 -22.23 -12.04
CA LYS A 169 24.52 -23.61 -11.66
C LYS A 169 24.72 -24.49 -12.88
N VAL A 170 23.84 -24.43 -13.88
CA VAL A 170 23.97 -25.18 -15.13
C VAL A 170 25.24 -24.80 -15.88
N VAL A 171 25.58 -23.50 -15.95
CA VAL A 171 26.85 -23.04 -16.55
C VAL A 171 28.05 -23.56 -15.77
N GLN A 172 27.98 -23.63 -14.43
CA GLN A 172 29.07 -24.16 -13.59
C GLN A 172 29.20 -25.69 -13.64
N THR A 173 28.09 -26.44 -13.63
CA THR A 173 28.10 -27.92 -13.66
C THR A 173 28.23 -28.49 -15.06
N GLY A 174 27.78 -27.74 -16.07
CA GLY A 174 27.84 -28.14 -17.48
C GLY A 174 29.26 -28.13 -18.06
N GLY A 175 30.24 -27.59 -17.33
CA GLY A 175 31.66 -27.66 -17.70
C GLY A 175 31.98 -27.05 -19.07
N THR A 176 31.07 -26.28 -19.66
CA THR A 176 31.21 -25.83 -21.03
C THR A 176 32.13 -24.63 -21.07
N GLU A 177 33.29 -24.85 -21.69
CA GLU A 177 33.91 -23.95 -22.65
C GLU A 177 32.97 -22.81 -23.01
N ILE A 178 33.46 -21.58 -22.84
CA ILE A 178 32.85 -20.35 -23.35
C ILE A 178 32.26 -20.70 -24.70
N LEU A 179 30.95 -20.92 -24.75
CA LEU A 179 30.21 -20.99 -25.99
C LEU A 179 30.20 -19.53 -26.41
N SER A 180 31.33 -19.09 -26.96
CA SER A 180 31.40 -17.91 -27.79
C SER A 180 30.45 -18.26 -28.91
N ILE A 181 29.18 -17.87 -28.74
CA ILE A 181 28.32 -17.62 -29.88
C ILE A 181 29.15 -16.65 -30.70
N PRO A 182 29.70 -17.05 -31.87
CA PRO A 182 30.35 -16.07 -32.71
C PRO A 182 29.27 -15.06 -33.02
N VAL A 183 29.43 -13.86 -32.48
CA VAL A 183 28.65 -12.72 -32.95
C VAL A 183 29.08 -12.60 -34.40
N ASN A 184 28.25 -13.10 -35.29
CA ASN A 184 28.51 -13.00 -36.71
C ASN A 184 28.32 -11.52 -37.08
N TYR A 185 29.41 -10.76 -37.00
CA TYR A 185 29.45 -9.38 -37.48
C TYR A 185 29.31 -9.28 -39.01
N SER A 186 29.14 -10.38 -39.75
CA SER A 186 28.94 -10.34 -41.20
C SER A 186 27.58 -9.77 -41.65
N ASN A 187 26.73 -9.30 -40.73
CA ASN A 187 25.53 -8.53 -41.08
C ASN A 187 25.59 -7.05 -40.68
N THR A 188 26.80 -6.50 -40.49
CA THR A 188 27.03 -5.04 -40.50
C THR A 188 27.00 -4.50 -41.93
N ASN A 189 25.89 -4.71 -42.65
CA ASN A 189 25.53 -3.89 -43.82
C ASN A 189 24.49 -2.81 -43.47
N TYR A 190 24.20 -2.60 -42.19
CA TYR A 190 23.32 -1.52 -41.70
C TYR A 190 24.02 -0.47 -40.84
N VAL A 191 25.36 -0.42 -40.86
CA VAL A 191 26.14 0.67 -40.26
C VAL A 191 27.07 1.26 -41.31
N SER A 192 26.48 1.85 -42.34
CA SER A 192 27.22 2.64 -43.33
C SER A 192 26.25 3.56 -44.06
N ASP A 193 25.71 4.58 -43.37
CA ASP A 193 25.42 5.84 -44.07
C ASP A 193 25.23 7.06 -43.17
N GLU A 194 25.02 6.92 -41.86
CA GLU A 194 24.67 8.11 -41.05
C GLU A 194 25.80 8.72 -40.20
N ILE A 195 27.00 8.12 -40.14
CA ILE A 195 28.17 8.78 -39.51
C ILE A 195 29.01 9.49 -40.58
N LYS A 196 28.34 10.26 -41.44
CA LYS A 196 28.93 11.19 -42.41
C LYS A 196 28.72 12.66 -42.00
N ARG A 197 28.86 12.94 -40.70
CA ARG A 197 29.18 14.28 -40.18
C ARG A 197 30.57 14.16 -39.55
N THR A 198 31.60 14.11 -40.38
CA THR A 198 32.36 15.30 -40.79
C THR A 198 32.96 15.97 -39.56
N ILE A 199 34.13 15.44 -39.19
CA ILE A 199 35.20 16.22 -38.59
C ILE A 199 35.68 17.17 -39.68
N MET A 200 35.38 18.46 -39.52
CA MET A 200 36.26 19.56 -39.90
C MET A 200 36.01 20.71 -38.94
#